data_AF-A0AAD4HRM1-F1
#
_entry.id   AF-A0AAD4HRM1-F1
#
_cell.length_a   1.000
_cell.length_b   1.000
_cell.length_c   1.000
_cell.angle_alpha   90.00
_cell.angle_beta   90.00
_cell.angle_gamma   90.00
#
_symmetry.space_group_name_H-M   'P 1'
#
loop_
_entity.id
_entity.type
_entity.pdbx_description
1 polymer ?
#
loop_
_entity_poly.entity_id
_entity_poly.type
_entity_poly.pdbx_seq_one_letter_code
_entity_poly.pdbx_strand_id
1 'polypeptide(L)'
;ILMENVPITFVLDSPAAITNIENKASFKARTISKVRYIKPITRHQSNQQTAHVTITLSSKASANQAIKMSLVIVGKKVYGHKLLSEPTHFLKCYSFEGAHIVAKCTQEHNMCGTC
;
A
#
# COMPACT_ATOMS: atom_id res chain seq x y z
N ILE A 1 -4.67 -4.76 0.30
CA ILE A 1 -5.14 -4.00 -0.89
C ILE A 1 -4.59 -2.58 -0.82
N LEU A 2 -4.40 -1.91 -1.96
CA LEU A 2 -4.00 -0.51 -2.06
C LEU A 2 -5.22 0.34 -2.34
N MET A 3 -5.38 1.44 -1.61
CA MET A 3 -6.47 2.40 -1.73
C MET A 3 -5.90 3.76 -2.12
N GLU A 4 -6.51 4.39 -3.11
CA GLU A 4 -5.98 5.60 -3.76
C GLU A 4 -6.73 6.86 -3.34
N ASN A 5 -6.01 7.97 -3.27
CA ASN A 5 -6.60 9.29 -2.99
C ASN A 5 -7.37 9.38 -1.65
N VAL A 6 -6.87 8.69 -0.62
CA VAL A 6 -7.41 8.74 0.74
C VAL A 6 -7.07 10.10 1.36
N PRO A 7 -8.02 10.83 1.97
CA PRO A 7 -7.73 12.08 2.65
C PRO A 7 -6.64 11.92 3.73
N ILE A 8 -5.70 12.86 3.79
CA ILE A 8 -4.64 12.85 4.83
C ILE A 8 -5.19 13.13 6.24
N THR A 9 -6.42 13.65 6.32
CA THR A 9 -7.17 13.84 7.57
C THR A 9 -7.61 12.52 8.21
N PHE A 10 -7.42 11.39 7.52
CA PHE A 10 -7.76 10.08 8.05
C PHE A 10 -6.78 9.64 9.16
N VAL A 11 -7.29 9.53 10.38
CA VAL A 11 -6.50 9.08 11.53
C VAL A 11 -6.43 7.55 11.54
N LEU A 12 -5.26 7.00 11.18
CA LEU A 12 -5.00 5.56 11.09
C LEU A 12 -5.18 4.81 12.41
N ASP A 13 -4.87 5.47 13.53
CA ASP A 13 -4.84 4.85 14.86
C ASP A 13 -6.19 4.95 15.60
N SER A 14 -7.19 5.58 14.99
CA SER A 14 -8.52 5.72 15.59
C SER A 14 -9.35 4.46 15.38
N PRO A 15 -9.66 3.68 16.45
CA PRO A 15 -10.49 2.48 16.30
C PRO A 15 -11.88 2.83 15.77
N ALA A 16 -12.43 3.97 16.18
CA ALA A 16 -13.73 4.45 15.73
C ALA A 16 -13.77 4.71 14.22
N ALA A 17 -12.68 5.25 13.65
CA ALA A 17 -12.59 5.50 12.22
C ALA A 17 -12.55 4.19 11.42
N ILE A 18 -11.80 3.19 11.91
CA ILE A 18 -11.75 1.86 11.30
C ILE A 18 -13.12 1.17 11.37
N THR A 19 -13.77 1.16 12.53
CA THR A 19 -15.09 0.58 12.71
C THR A 19 -16.14 1.25 11.81
N ASN A 20 -16.05 2.56 11.58
CA ASN A 20 -16.94 3.25 10.64
C ASN A 20 -16.77 2.75 9.20
N ILE A 21 -15.53 2.52 8.77
CA ILE A 21 -15.23 1.95 7.44
C ILE A 21 -15.77 0.53 7.35
N GLU A 22 -15.56 -0.30 8.37
CA GLU A 22 -16.06 -1.67 8.42
C GLU A 22 -17.59 -1.71 8.31
N ASN A 23 -18.29 -0.90 9.11
CA ASN A 23 -19.75 -0.81 9.09
C ASN A 23 -20.28 -0.36 7.73
N LYS A 24 -19.67 0.66 7.12
CA LYS A 24 -20.08 1.16 5.79
C LYS A 24 -19.81 0.17 4.67
N ALA A 25 -18.79 -0.67 4.80
CA ALA A 25 -18.47 -1.72 3.86
C ALA A 25 -19.21 -3.04 4.14
N SER A 26 -20.08 -3.07 5.16
CA SER A 26 -20.75 -4.28 5.65
C SER A 26 -19.77 -5.41 6.00
N PHE A 27 -18.60 -5.06 6.53
CA PHE A 27 -17.63 -6.00 7.05
C PHE A 27 -17.95 -6.39 8.48
N LYS A 28 -17.53 -7.59 8.88
CA LYS A 28 -17.54 -7.98 10.29
C LYS A 28 -16.52 -7.12 11.04
N ALA A 29 -16.78 -6.86 12.32
CA ALA A 29 -15.82 -6.15 13.16
C ALA A 29 -14.45 -6.83 13.13
N ARG A 30 -13.37 -6.04 13.11
CA ARG A 30 -11.97 -6.51 13.07
C ARG A 30 -11.60 -7.25 11.78
N THR A 31 -12.33 -7.03 10.70
CA THR A 31 -11.93 -7.50 9.37
C THR A 31 -10.70 -6.74 8.88
N ILE A 32 -10.61 -5.44 9.18
CA ILE A 32 -9.45 -4.59 8.90
C ILE A 32 -8.44 -4.80 10.02
N SER A 33 -7.33 -5.49 9.71
CA SER A 33 -6.29 -5.80 10.70
C SER A 33 -5.23 -4.71 10.80
N LYS A 34 -4.94 -4.01 9.71
CA LYS A 34 -3.93 -2.96 9.67
C LYS A 34 -4.21 -1.96 8.56
N VAL A 35 -3.97 -0.70 8.84
CA VAL A 35 -4.01 0.38 7.85
C VAL A 35 -2.72 1.18 7.96
N ARG A 36 -2.09 1.50 6.82
CA ARG A 36 -0.88 2.33 6.78
C ARG A 36 -0.84 3.20 5.55
N TYR A 37 -0.30 4.42 5.65
CA TYR A 37 0.10 5.15 4.47
C TYR A 37 1.30 4.47 3.79
N ILE A 38 1.32 4.46 2.46
CA ILE A 38 2.47 3.97 1.69
C ILE A 38 3.65 4.93 1.86
N LYS A 39 3.38 6.22 1.76
CA LYS A 39 4.32 7.29 2.07
C LYS A 39 4.08 7.73 3.52
N PRO A 40 5.07 7.68 4.43
CA PRO A 40 4.86 8.14 5.80
C PRO A 40 4.51 9.63 5.83
N ILE A 41 3.74 10.05 6.83
CA ILE A 41 3.24 11.42 6.98
C ILE A 41 4.38 12.45 6.97
N THR A 42 5.54 12.09 7.55
CA THR A 42 6.75 12.92 7.57
C THR A 42 7.31 13.26 6.20
N ARG A 43 6.96 12.48 5.16
CA ARG A 43 7.39 12.71 3.78
C ARG A 43 6.30 13.37 2.93
N HIS A 44 5.11 13.61 3.46
CA HIS A 44 4.04 14.26 2.71
C HIS A 44 4.42 15.70 2.40
N GLN A 45 4.04 16.19 1.21
CA GLN A 45 4.24 17.60 0.89
C GLN A 45 3.25 18.45 1.70
N SER A 46 3.61 19.67 2.04
CA SER A 46 2.78 20.58 2.85
C SER A 46 1.40 20.87 2.24
N ASN A 47 1.29 20.81 0.91
CA ASN A 47 0.06 21.02 0.16
C ASN A 47 -0.67 19.71 -0.25
N GLN A 48 -0.17 18.56 0.18
CA GLN A 48 -0.73 17.26 -0.20
C GLN A 48 -2.03 16.99 0.57
N GLN A 49 -3.16 16.87 -0.13
CA GLN A 49 -4.48 16.65 0.50
C GLN A 49 -4.89 15.17 0.58
N THR A 50 -4.28 14.33 -0.26
CA THR A 50 -4.61 12.90 -0.34
C THR A 50 -3.34 12.04 -0.38
N ALA A 51 -3.44 10.80 0.04
CA ALA A 51 -2.36 9.83 0.02
C ALA A 51 -2.87 8.42 -0.33
N HIS A 52 -1.93 7.55 -0.72
CA HIS A 52 -2.22 6.13 -0.92
C HIS A 52 -2.05 5.37 0.39
N VAL A 53 -2.96 4.43 0.63
CA VAL A 53 -3.03 3.66 1.87
C VAL A 53 -3.05 2.17 1.53
N THR A 54 -2.29 1.39 2.29
CA THR A 54 -2.42 -0.06 2.29
C THR A 54 -3.37 -0.49 3.41
N ILE A 55 -4.36 -1.30 3.07
CA ILE A 55 -5.28 -1.93 4.02
C ILE A 55 -5.04 -3.44 4.01
N THR A 56 -4.75 -4.01 5.17
CA THR A 56 -4.67 -5.45 5.40
C THR A 56 -6.01 -5.94 5.92
N LEU A 57 -6.60 -6.90 5.22
CA LEU A 57 -7.88 -7.51 5.55
C LEU A 57 -7.66 -8.98 5.92
N SER A 58 -8.48 -9.48 6.84
CA SER A 58 -8.40 -10.86 7.33
C SER A 58 -8.87 -11.91 6.31
N SER A 59 -9.69 -11.52 5.33
CA SER A 59 -10.26 -12.43 4.33
C SER A 59 -10.08 -11.94 2.90
N LYS A 60 -9.83 -12.89 1.99
CA LYS A 60 -9.82 -12.66 0.54
C LYS A 60 -11.17 -12.17 0.03
N ALA A 61 -12.28 -12.64 0.60
CA ALA A 61 -13.62 -12.22 0.20
C ALA A 61 -13.82 -10.72 0.47
N SER A 62 -13.48 -10.26 1.68
CA SER A 62 -13.55 -8.84 2.05
C SER A 62 -12.61 -7.98 1.21
N ALA A 63 -11.42 -8.50 0.87
CA ALA A 63 -10.49 -7.81 -0.03
C ALA A 63 -11.07 -7.63 -1.44
N ASN A 64 -11.66 -8.68 -2.01
CA ASN A 64 -12.28 -8.61 -3.34
C ASN A 64 -13.50 -7.68 -3.33
N GLN A 65 -14.29 -7.70 -2.26
CA GLN A 65 -15.42 -6.79 -2.09
C GLN A 65 -14.96 -5.33 -2.04
N ALA A 66 -13.94 -5.02 -1.23
CA ALA A 66 -13.38 -3.67 -1.15
C ALA A 66 -12.85 -3.16 -2.50
N ILE A 67 -12.20 -4.03 -3.28
CA ILE A 67 -11.72 -3.70 -4.64
C ILE A 67 -12.89 -3.44 -5.59
N LYS A 68 -13.95 -4.24 -5.52
CA LYS A 68 -15.11 -4.13 -6.43
C LYS A 68 -16.03 -2.95 -6.11
N MET A 69 -16.31 -2.71 -4.83
CA MET A 69 -17.42 -1.85 -4.37
C MET A 69 -16.98 -0.50 -3.80
N SER A 70 -15.66 -0.22 -3.77
CA SER A 70 -15.05 0.94 -3.10
C SER A 70 -15.23 0.95 -1.58
N LEU A 71 -14.43 1.76 -0.90
CA LEU A 71 -14.58 2.01 0.55
C LEU A 71 -14.91 3.48 0.79
N VAL A 72 -15.69 3.77 1.83
CA VAL A 72 -15.97 5.15 2.25
C VAL A 72 -15.05 5.52 3.41
N ILE A 73 -14.07 6.38 3.16
CA ILE A 73 -13.07 6.83 4.14
C ILE A 73 -13.21 8.35 4.30
N VAL A 74 -13.46 8.82 5.54
CA VAL A 74 -13.71 10.24 5.85
C VAL A 74 -14.77 10.85 4.93
N GLY A 75 -15.87 10.11 4.69
CA GLY A 75 -16.98 10.55 3.83
C GLY A 75 -16.71 10.51 2.32
N LYS A 76 -15.47 10.23 1.89
CA LYS A 76 -15.11 10.12 0.48
C LYS A 76 -15.14 8.66 0.01
N LYS A 77 -15.66 8.40 -1.19
CA LYS A 77 -15.50 7.10 -1.86
C LYS A 77 -14.07 6.97 -2.39
N VAL A 78 -13.43 5.87 -2.01
CA VAL A 78 -12.04 5.56 -2.26
C VAL A 78 -11.99 4.23 -3.00
N TYR A 79 -11.32 4.23 -4.13
CA TYR A 79 -11.14 3.06 -4.98
C TYR A 79 -9.74 2.52 -4.80
N GLY A 80 -9.59 1.22 -5.06
CA GLY A 80 -8.37 0.53 -4.80
C GLY A 80 -8.23 -0.73 -5.63
N HIS A 81 -7.02 -1.25 -5.62
CA HIS A 81 -6.66 -2.44 -6.39
C HIS A 81 -5.85 -3.42 -5.52
N LYS A 82 -5.65 -4.63 -6.05
CA LYS A 82 -4.81 -5.63 -5.40
C LYS A 82 -3.39 -5.10 -5.34
N LEU A 83 -2.86 -4.95 -4.12
CA LEU A 83 -1.43 -4.67 -3.95
C LEU A 83 -0.66 -5.92 -4.34
N LEU A 84 0.06 -5.86 -5.46
CA LEU A 84 0.99 -6.90 -5.87
C LEU A 84 2.23 -6.80 -4.99
N SER A 85 2.82 -7.95 -4.63
CA SER A 85 4.16 -7.93 -4.06
C SER A 85 5.07 -7.34 -5.13
N GLU A 86 5.91 -6.39 -4.73
CA GLU A 86 7.05 -6.06 -5.58
C GLU A 86 7.80 -7.36 -5.84
N PRO A 87 8.18 -7.63 -7.11
CA PRO A 87 9.10 -8.71 -7.37
C PRO A 87 10.32 -8.44 -6.51
N THR A 88 10.81 -9.44 -5.78
CA THR A 88 12.10 -9.31 -5.11
C THR A 88 13.15 -9.23 -6.21
N HIS A 89 13.48 -8.01 -6.63
CA HIS A 89 14.54 -7.75 -7.57
C HIS A 89 15.87 -8.00 -6.82
N PHE A 90 16.31 -9.25 -6.78
CA PHE A 90 17.71 -9.57 -6.55
C PHE A 90 18.48 -9.09 -7.78
N LEU A 91 18.87 -7.82 -7.78
CA LEU A 91 19.65 -7.24 -8.84
C LEU A 91 21.12 -7.50 -8.54
N LYS A 92 21.71 -8.50 -9.20
CA LYS A 92 23.18 -8.62 -9.27
C LYS A 92 23.85 -7.36 -9.86
N CYS A 93 23.07 -6.47 -10.50
CA CYS A 93 23.55 -5.48 -11.46
C CYS A 93 22.89 -4.09 -11.32
N TYR A 94 22.52 -3.64 -10.12
CA TYR A 94 21.97 -2.28 -9.94
C TYR A 94 23.09 -1.24 -9.76
N SER A 95 23.91 -1.00 -10.80
CA SER A 95 24.74 0.20 -10.87
C SER A 95 24.11 1.20 -11.86
N PHE A 96 23.92 2.45 -11.42
CA PHE A 96 23.45 3.55 -12.29
C PHE A 96 24.52 4.00 -13.29
N GLU A 97 25.77 3.57 -13.11
CA GLU A 97 26.87 3.82 -14.03
C GLU A 97 27.21 2.52 -14.76
N GLY A 98 27.02 2.52 -16.08
CA GLY A 98 27.59 1.50 -16.97
C GLY A 98 26.68 0.32 -17.26
N ALA A 99 26.05 0.35 -18.44
CA ALA A 99 25.33 -0.76 -19.03
C ALA A 99 26.25 -2.00 -19.16
N HIS A 100 26.08 -3.00 -18.30
CA HIS A 100 26.58 -4.34 -18.58
C HIS A 100 25.41 -5.30 -18.79
N ILE A 101 25.59 -6.21 -19.75
CA ILE A 101 24.60 -7.22 -20.08
C ILE A 101 24.69 -8.32 -19.01
N VAL A 102 23.56 -8.68 -18.39
CA VAL A 102 23.47 -9.68 -17.31
C VAL A 102 24.18 -11.00 -17.66
N ALA A 103 24.15 -11.39 -18.94
CA ALA A 103 24.81 -12.59 -19.44
C ALA A 103 26.35 -12.59 -19.34
N LYS A 104 26.99 -11.41 -19.19
CA LYS A 104 28.44 -11.24 -19.02
C LYS A 104 28.82 -10.81 -17.60
N CYS A 105 27.88 -10.84 -16.66
CA CYS A 105 28.16 -10.48 -15.27
C CYS A 105 28.92 -11.62 -14.57
N THR A 106 30.15 -11.35 -14.15
CA THR A 106 30.99 -12.29 -13.40
C THR A 106 30.78 -12.20 -11.88
N GLN A 107 29.79 -11.42 -11.41
CA GLN A 107 29.51 -11.29 -9.99
C GLN A 107 28.78 -12.54 -9.46
N GLU A 108 29.47 -13.28 -8.60
CA GLU A 108 28.96 -14.48 -7.96
C GLU A 108 28.01 -14.14 -6.80
N HIS A 109 28.23 -13.02 -6.13
CA HIS A 109 27.47 -12.59 -4.96
C HIS A 109 26.34 -11.62 -5.32
N ASN A 110 25.18 -11.83 -4.71
CA ASN A 110 24.06 -10.91 -4.81
C ASN A 110 24.36 -9.67 -3.95
N MET A 111 24.41 -8.49 -4.57
CA MET A 111 24.51 -7.22 -3.85
C MET A 111 23.13 -6.57 -3.74
N CYS A 112 22.95 -5.77 -2.69
CA CYS A 112 21.64 -5.33 -2.22
C CYS A 112 21.20 -3.98 -2.78
N GLY A 113 22.01 -3.14 -3.43
CA GLY A 113 21.56 -1.84 -3.97
C GLY A 113 21.18 -0.77 -2.92
N THR A 114 20.90 -1.20 -1.68
CA THR A 114 20.84 -0.38 -0.46
C THR A 114 21.97 -0.73 0.52
N CYS A 115 22.72 -1.78 0.16
CA CYS A 115 23.89 -2.39 0.77
C CYS A 115 24.74 -2.89 -0.42
#